data_AF-B0BI43-F1
#
_entry.id   AF-B0BI43-F1
#
_cell.length_a   1.000
_cell.length_b   1.000
_cell.length_c   1.000
_cell.angle_alpha   90.00
_cell.angle_beta   90.00
_cell.angle_gamma   90.00
#
_symmetry.space_group_name_H-M   'P 1'
#
loop_
_entity.id
_entity.type
_entity.pdbx_description
1 polymer ?
#
loop_
_entity_poly.entity_id
_entity_poly.type
_entity_poly.pdbx_seq_one_letter_code
_entity_poly.pdbx_strand_id
1 'polypeptide(L)'
;ALGVSTQELQHYKPVKTEVGFLNGRDCVYLDTISFNYGENTFTLKGSINGNLCSENLTGQEIPYRIAFRGVMALKMLELDTWDGDSASYI
;
A
#
# COMPACT_ATOMS: atom_id res chain seq x y z
N ALA A 1 7.43 -0.06 -39.35
CA ALA A 1 6.64 -0.63 -38.23
C ALA A 1 7.39 -0.28 -36.95
N LEU A 2 6.89 0.69 -36.18
CA LEU A 2 7.52 1.12 -34.94
C LEU A 2 7.13 0.11 -33.86
N GLY A 3 8.14 -0.54 -33.27
CA GLY A 3 7.98 -1.51 -32.21
C GLY A 3 7.38 -0.85 -30.97
N VAL A 4 6.15 -1.23 -30.65
CA VAL A 4 5.54 -0.92 -29.36
C VAL A 4 6.31 -1.74 -28.32
N SER A 5 7.04 -1.03 -27.45
CA SER A 5 7.58 -1.59 -26.21
C SER A 5 6.40 -1.98 -25.32
N THR A 6 5.92 -3.21 -25.44
CA THR A 6 5.02 -3.82 -24.46
C THR A 6 5.77 -3.86 -23.14
N GLN A 7 5.50 -2.91 -22.24
CA GLN A 7 5.91 -3.06 -20.85
C GLN A 7 5.32 -4.39 -20.39
N GLU A 8 6.17 -5.39 -20.11
CA GLU A 8 5.72 -6.63 -19.49
C GLU A 8 4.99 -6.23 -18.21
N LEU A 9 3.66 -6.45 -18.17
CA LEU A 9 2.87 -6.30 -16.97
C LEU A 9 3.49 -7.23 -15.93
N GLN A 10 4.27 -6.66 -15.02
CA GLN A 10 4.86 -7.38 -13.91
C GLN A 10 3.71 -8.08 -13.18
N HIS A 11 3.65 -9.41 -13.31
CA HIS A 11 2.53 -10.18 -12.79
C HIS A 11 2.70 -10.31 -11.28
N TYR A 12 2.18 -9.33 -10.54
CA TYR A 12 2.18 -9.34 -9.08
C TYR A 12 1.34 -10.53 -8.60
N LYS A 13 1.98 -11.45 -7.86
CA LYS A 13 1.26 -12.53 -7.19
C LYS A 13 0.71 -12.01 -5.87
N PRO A 14 -0.61 -12.06 -5.64
CA PRO A 14 -1.18 -11.62 -4.38
C PRO A 14 -0.68 -12.50 -3.23
N VAL A 15 -0.40 -11.87 -2.09
CA VAL A 15 -0.03 -12.57 -0.86
C VAL A 15 -1.31 -12.90 -0.10
N LYS A 16 -1.47 -14.16 0.31
CA LYS A 16 -2.58 -14.56 1.18
C LYS A 16 -2.28 -14.10 2.61
N THR A 17 -3.22 -13.36 3.20
CA THR A 17 -3.16 -12.88 4.59
C THR A 17 -4.03 -13.75 5.51
N GLU A 18 -4.05 -13.45 6.81
CA GLU A 18 -4.94 -14.09 7.79
C GLU A 18 -6.43 -13.86 7.51
N VAL A 19 -6.76 -12.79 6.77
CA VAL A 19 -8.12 -12.45 6.34
C VAL A 19 -8.37 -12.80 4.86
N GLY A 20 -7.48 -13.60 4.27
CA GLY A 20 -7.52 -14.01 2.87
C GLY A 20 -6.82 -13.02 1.94
N PHE A 21 -7.32 -12.90 0.73
CA PHE A 21 -6.86 -11.92 -0.26
C PHE A 21 -7.59 -10.59 -0.08
N LEU A 22 -6.83 -9.50 -0.19
CA LEU A 22 -7.32 -8.13 -0.14
C LEU A 22 -7.62 -7.67 -1.57
N ASN A 23 -8.82 -7.15 -1.83
CA ASN A 23 -9.27 -6.79 -3.18
C ASN A 23 -9.61 -5.31 -3.28
N GLY A 24 -9.21 -4.65 -4.36
CA GLY A 24 -9.51 -3.22 -4.57
C GLY A 24 -8.53 -2.28 -3.87
N ARG A 25 -8.48 -1.04 -4.37
CA ARG A 25 -7.56 0.01 -3.89
C ARG A 25 -7.95 0.51 -2.49
N ASP A 26 -9.23 0.47 -2.19
CA ASP A 26 -9.88 0.92 -0.97
C ASP A 26 -9.95 -0.14 0.14
N CYS A 27 -9.20 -1.24 0.00
CA CYS A 27 -9.18 -2.30 1.01
C CYS A 27 -8.28 -1.98 2.21
N VAL A 28 -7.25 -1.15 2.04
CA VAL A 28 -6.26 -0.86 3.09
C VAL A 28 -6.18 0.64 3.33
N TYR A 29 -6.48 1.06 4.57
CA TYR A 29 -6.38 2.45 5.01
C TYR A 29 -5.17 2.61 5.92
N LEU A 30 -4.35 3.63 5.65
CA LEU A 30 -3.19 3.97 6.47
C LEU A 30 -3.48 5.22 7.31
N ASP A 31 -3.69 5.02 8.61
CA ASP A 31 -4.09 6.10 9.53
C ASP A 31 -2.90 6.72 10.26
N THR A 32 -1.87 5.94 10.56
CA THR A 32 -0.73 6.41 11.34
C THR A 32 0.58 5.87 10.82
N ILE A 33 1.53 6.79 10.68
CA ILE A 33 2.93 6.53 10.36
C ILE A 33 3.76 7.05 11.53
N SER A 34 4.57 6.18 12.15
CA SER A 34 5.45 6.61 13.23
C SER A 34 6.84 5.99 13.16
N PHE A 35 7.84 6.77 13.58
CA PHE A 35 9.22 6.31 13.67
C PHE A 35 9.71 6.49 15.11
N ASN A 36 9.99 5.38 15.79
CA ASN A 36 10.68 5.41 17.08
C ASN A 36 12.20 5.38 16.82
N TYR A 37 12.83 6.54 16.92
CA TYR A 37 14.27 6.69 16.71
C TYR A 37 15.11 5.98 17.78
N GLY A 38 14.63 5.87 19.02
CA GLY A 38 15.34 5.16 20.08
C GLY A 38 15.41 3.65 19.86
N GLU A 39 14.41 3.09 19.18
CA GLU A 39 14.29 1.65 18.90
C GLU A 39 14.55 1.30 17.43
N ASN A 40 14.92 2.27 16.58
CA ASN A 40 14.99 2.15 15.13
C ASN A 40 13.78 1.39 14.56
N THR A 41 12.58 1.72 15.06
CA THR A 41 11.35 0.98 14.76
C THR A 41 10.37 1.86 14.02
N PHE A 42 10.08 1.50 12.78
CA PHE A 42 9.08 2.15 11.95
C PHE A 42 7.76 1.39 12.05
N THR A 43 6.67 2.08 12.38
CA THR A 43 5.35 1.48 12.56
C THR A 43 4.33 2.12 11.62
N LEU A 44 3.57 1.28 10.94
CA LEU A 44 2.37 1.63 10.18
C LEU A 44 1.15 1.07 10.92
N LYS A 45 0.11 1.88 11.06
CA LYS A 45 -1.18 1.44 11.61
C LYS A 45 -2.31 1.94 10.74
N GLY A 46 -3.38 1.17 10.70
CA GLY A 46 -4.63 1.59 10.10
C GLY A 46 -5.66 0.48 10.16
N SER A 47 -6.54 0.44 9.17
CA SER A 47 -7.58 -0.58 9.07
C SER A 47 -7.67 -1.23 7.70
N ILE A 48 -8.23 -2.44 7.68
CA ILE A 48 -8.59 -3.17 6.47
C ILE A 48 -10.12 -3.21 6.38
N ASN A 49 -10.66 -2.84 5.22
CA ASN A 49 -12.08 -2.98 4.93
C ASN A 49 -12.43 -4.47 4.83
N GLY A 50 -13.12 -5.00 5.84
CA GLY A 50 -13.50 -6.41 5.89
C GLY A 50 -14.40 -6.86 4.73
N ASN A 51 -15.15 -5.95 4.10
CA ASN A 51 -16.01 -6.28 2.95
C ASN A 51 -15.21 -6.64 1.68
N LEU A 52 -13.93 -6.29 1.64
CA LEU A 52 -13.03 -6.50 0.51
C LEU A 52 -12.03 -7.66 0.73
N CYS A 53 -12.18 -8.37 1.85
CA CYS A 53 -11.40 -9.54 2.20
C CYS A 53 -12.06 -10.82 1.65
N SER A 54 -11.27 -11.75 1.10
CA SER A 54 -11.83 -13.00 0.56
C SER A 54 -12.27 -14.00 1.63
N GLU A 55 -11.76 -13.89 2.86
CA GLU A 55 -12.01 -14.85 3.93
C GLU A 55 -12.59 -14.20 5.20
N ASN A 56 -12.74 -12.86 5.25
CA ASN A 56 -13.41 -12.18 6.36
C ASN A 56 -14.86 -11.85 6.03
N LEU A 57 -15.79 -12.46 6.76
CA LEU A 57 -17.23 -12.40 6.49
C LEU A 57 -17.99 -11.44 7.39
N THR A 58 -17.31 -10.72 8.31
CA THR A 58 -17.98 -9.86 9.28
C THR A 58 -18.36 -8.49 8.72
N GLY A 59 -17.75 -8.06 7.62
CA GLY A 59 -17.93 -6.74 7.02
C GLY A 59 -17.43 -5.57 7.88
N GLN A 60 -16.75 -5.87 9.00
CA GLN A 60 -16.21 -4.88 9.93
C GLN A 60 -14.84 -4.38 9.49
N GLU A 61 -14.46 -3.19 9.93
CA GLU A 61 -13.09 -2.68 9.85
C GLU A 61 -12.16 -3.52 10.74
N ILE A 62 -11.02 -3.94 10.19
CA ILE A 62 -10.07 -4.81 10.88
C ILE A 62 -8.80 -3.99 11.16
N PRO A 63 -8.46 -3.69 12.43
CA PRO A 63 -7.28 -2.89 12.73
C PRO A 63 -6.01 -3.68 12.45
N TYR A 64 -5.00 -3.02 11.87
CA TYR A 64 -3.68 -3.60 11.65
C TYR A 64 -2.56 -2.76 12.27
N ARG A 65 -1.45 -3.44 12.57
CA ARG A 65 -0.17 -2.82 12.94
C ARG A 65 0.98 -3.57 12.32
N ILE A 66 1.76 -2.89 11.48
CA ILE A 66 2.99 -3.41 10.86
C ILE A 66 4.17 -2.68 11.49
N ALA A 67 5.16 -3.41 11.99
CA ALA A 67 6.35 -2.83 12.59
C ALA A 67 7.62 -3.41 11.96
N PHE A 68 8.47 -2.52 11.46
CA PHE A 68 9.79 -2.82 10.93
C PHE A 68 10.82 -2.40 11.97
N ARG A 69 11.75 -3.30 12.32
CA ARG A 69 12.80 -3.06 13.31
C ARG A 69 14.15 -2.90 12.62
N GLY A 70 15.04 -2.09 13.20
CA GLY A 70 16.36 -1.80 12.63
C GLY A 70 16.31 -0.91 11.37
N VAL A 71 15.23 -0.14 11.21
CA VAL A 71 15.09 0.78 10.08
C VAL A 71 16.01 1.98 10.33
N MET A 72 16.89 2.28 9.38
CA MET A 72 17.81 3.44 9.46
C MET A 72 17.34 4.60 8.57
N ALA A 73 16.66 4.29 7.49
CA ALA A 73 16.12 5.24 6.53
C ALA A 73 14.90 4.62 5.84
N LEU A 74 14.01 5.46 5.33
CA LEU A 74 12.83 5.05 4.58
C LEU A 74 12.57 6.02 3.42
N LYS A 75 12.02 5.49 2.33
CA LYS A 75 11.49 6.27 1.21
C LYS A 75 10.03 5.85 1.02
N MET A 76 9.11 6.80 1.17
CA MET A 76 7.70 6.60 0.86
C MET A 76 7.35 7.46 -0.35
N LEU A 77 6.60 6.89 -1.29
CA LEU A 77 6.12 7.57 -2.48
C LEU A 77 4.62 7.33 -2.58
N GLU A 78 3.85 8.41 -2.69
CA GLU A 78 2.44 8.35 -3.03
C GLU A 78 2.31 8.17 -4.55
N LEU A 79 1.54 7.15 -4.97
CA LEU A 79 1.41 6.81 -6.38
C LEU A 79 0.26 7.55 -7.08
N ASP A 80 -0.68 8.11 -6.31
CA ASP A 80 -1.90 8.76 -6.80
C ASP A 80 -1.80 10.31 -6.78
N THR A 81 -0.59 10.87 -6.88
CA THR A 81 -0.44 12.29 -7.19
C THR A 81 -0.84 12.53 -8.63
N TRP A 82 -1.94 13.25 -8.85
CA TRP A 82 -2.26 13.79 -10.17
C TRP A 82 -1.21 14.83 -10.55
N ASP A 83 -0.14 14.39 -11.20
CA ASP A 83 0.71 15.28 -11.98
C ASP A 83 -0.09 15.65 -13.24
N GLY A 84 -0.96 16.64 -13.10
CA GLY A 84 -1.51 17.36 -14.23
C GLY A 84 -0.37 18.10 -14.93
N ASP A 85 0.48 17.37 -15.67
CA ASP A 85 1.45 17.97 -16.58
C ASP A 85 0.68 18.51 -17.79
N SER A 86 0.00 19.62 -17.55
CA SER A 86 -0.50 20.51 -18.57
C SER A 86 -0.15 21.94 -18.14
N ALA A 87 0.81 22.50 -18.87
CA ALA A 87 1.38 23.85 -18.81
C ALA A 87 2.50 24.05 -17.76
N SER A 88 3.77 24.09 -18.16
CA SER A 88 4.27 25.14 -19.05
C SER A 88 5.55 24.71 -19.79
N TYR A 89 5.49 24.73 -21.12
CA TYR A 89 6.62 25.21 -21.91
C TYR A 89 6.78 26.70 -21.58
N ILE A 90 7.89 27.08 -20.95
CA ILE A 90 8.58 28.36 -21.13
C ILE A 90 10.07 28.13 -20.94
#